data_AF-A0AAF1BFJ5-F1
#
_entry.id   AF-A0AAF1BFJ5-F1
#
_cell.length_a   1.000
_cell.length_b   1.000
_cell.length_c   1.000
_cell.angle_alpha   90.00
_cell.angle_beta   90.00
_cell.angle_gamma   90.00
#
_symmetry.space_group_name_H-M   'P 1'
#
loop_
_entity.id
_entity.type
_entity.pdbx_description
1 polymer ?
#
loop_
_entity_poly.entity_id
_entity_poly.type
_entity_poly.pdbx_seq_one_letter_code
_entity_poly.pdbx_strand_id
1 'polypeptide(L)'
;MEGKTDEEVERYAEVLKERYKELNDYDRIIKNIERGEARISRKDEIMKAIGKKMDRYKNPWTELKIQYGQNKGKLYTEECDRFILCMTHKLGYGNWDKLKAAFRTSLLFRFDWFVKSRTTTELARRCDTLIRLVERENHEFEEWERQARKEKKLEKV
;
A
#
# COMPACT_ATOMS: atom_id res chain seq x y z
N MET A 1 26.35 10.26 -1.44
CA MET A 1 26.49 10.95 -0.13
C MET A 1 27.05 12.33 -0.40
N GLU A 2 26.67 13.36 0.36
CA GLU A 2 27.22 14.71 0.15
C GLU A 2 28.75 14.66 0.26
N GLY A 3 29.46 15.02 -0.81
CA GLY A 3 30.93 15.03 -0.87
C GLY A 3 31.65 13.70 -1.16
N LYS A 4 30.96 12.62 -1.54
CA LYS A 4 31.59 11.35 -1.97
C LYS A 4 31.07 10.88 -3.32
N THR A 5 31.96 10.27 -4.11
CA THR A 5 31.61 9.62 -5.38
C THR A 5 30.86 8.30 -5.15
N ASP A 6 30.12 7.84 -6.17
CA ASP A 6 29.36 6.59 -6.09
C ASP A 6 30.29 5.38 -5.86
N GLU A 7 31.47 5.35 -6.49
CA GLU A 7 32.48 4.31 -6.31
C GLU A 7 33.02 4.26 -4.86
N GLU A 8 33.20 5.40 -4.21
CA GLU A 8 33.62 5.45 -2.80
C GLU A 8 32.51 4.94 -1.86
N VAL A 9 31.25 5.22 -2.19
CA VAL A 9 30.09 4.75 -1.42
C VAL A 9 29.93 3.24 -1.55
N GLU A 10 30.08 2.69 -2.76
CA GLU A 10 29.97 1.26 -3.03
C GLU A 10 31.07 0.47 -2.30
N ARG A 11 32.32 0.92 -2.44
CA ARG A 11 33.47 0.33 -1.73
C ARG A 11 33.29 0.35 -0.21
N TYR A 12 32.77 1.44 0.33
CA TYR A 12 32.46 1.53 1.76
C TYR A 12 31.32 0.59 2.16
N ALA A 13 30.30 0.44 1.33
CA ALA A 13 29.16 -0.43 1.59
C ALA A 13 29.56 -1.91 1.66
N GLU A 14 30.47 -2.37 0.80
CA GLU A 14 31.02 -3.73 0.84
C GLU A 14 31.74 -4.01 2.18
N VAL A 15 32.67 -3.13 2.56
CA VAL A 15 33.41 -3.27 3.83
C VAL A 15 32.48 -3.19 5.04
N LEU A 16 31.49 -2.29 5.00
CA LEU A 16 30.48 -2.18 6.04
C LEU A 16 29.71 -3.51 6.17
N LYS A 17 29.30 -4.12 5.06
CA LYS A 17 28.55 -5.39 5.07
C LYS A 17 29.35 -6.54 5.69
N GLU A 18 30.66 -6.57 5.50
CA GLU A 18 31.52 -7.61 6.07
C GLU A 18 31.89 -7.35 7.54
N ARG A 19 32.12 -6.08 7.92
CA ARG A 19 32.73 -5.69 9.20
C ARG A 19 31.82 -4.86 10.11
N TYR A 20 30.51 -4.76 9.83
CA TYR A 20 29.59 -3.92 10.61
C TYR A 20 29.60 -4.22 12.12
N LYS A 21 29.90 -5.45 12.54
CA LYS A 21 29.95 -5.86 13.96
C LYS A 21 31.07 -5.20 14.76
N GLU A 22 32.05 -4.59 14.10
CA GLU A 22 33.12 -3.84 14.76
C GLU A 22 32.66 -2.46 15.25
N LEU A 23 31.47 -2.01 14.83
CA LEU A 23 30.89 -0.75 15.29
C LEU A 23 30.28 -0.92 16.68
N ASN A 24 30.58 0.00 17.61
CA ASN A 24 30.03 -0.02 18.97
C ASN A 24 28.49 -0.07 19.03
N ASP A 25 27.80 0.52 18.05
CA ASP A 25 26.33 0.61 17.97
C ASP A 25 25.72 -0.27 16.85
N TYR A 26 26.42 -1.32 16.41
CA TYR A 26 26.01 -2.08 15.21
C TYR A 26 24.58 -2.65 15.33
N ASP A 27 24.17 -3.16 16.49
CA ASP A 27 22.81 -3.67 16.73
C ASP A 27 21.74 -2.62 16.45
N ARG A 28 21.98 -1.37 16.85
CA ARG A 28 21.04 -0.26 16.60
C ARG A 28 21.00 0.09 15.12
N ILE A 29 22.16 0.11 14.46
CA ILE A 29 22.30 0.43 13.04
C ILE A 29 21.57 -0.62 12.19
N ILE A 30 21.82 -1.91 12.42
CA ILE A 30 21.17 -3.00 11.69
C ILE A 30 19.66 -2.97 11.92
N LYS A 31 19.18 -2.83 13.16
CA LYS A 31 17.74 -2.71 13.43
C LYS A 31 17.09 -1.50 12.76
N ASN A 32 17.84 -0.42 12.51
CA ASN A 32 17.32 0.72 11.75
C ASN A 32 17.23 0.39 10.25
N ILE A 33 18.24 -0.28 9.69
CA ILE A 33 18.27 -0.73 8.30
C ILE A 33 17.12 -1.72 8.04
N GLU A 34 16.99 -2.77 8.85
CA GLU A 34 15.91 -3.76 8.73
C GLU A 34 14.52 -3.12 8.83
N ARG A 35 14.34 -2.15 9.75
CA ARG A 35 13.08 -1.38 9.82
C ARG A 35 12.84 -0.53 8.58
N GLY A 36 13.89 0.02 7.98
CA GLY A 36 13.82 0.75 6.72
C GLY A 36 13.40 -0.15 5.56
N GLU A 37 14.08 -1.29 5.41
CA GLU A 37 13.78 -2.30 4.40
C GLU A 37 12.36 -2.87 4.56
N ALA A 38 11.94 -3.17 5.78
CA ALA A 38 10.58 -3.63 6.07
C ALA A 38 9.52 -2.61 5.64
N ARG A 39 9.79 -1.30 5.82
CA ARG A 39 8.87 -0.23 5.37
C ARG A 39 8.82 -0.14 3.84
N ILE A 40 9.94 -0.33 3.16
CA ILE A 40 10.01 -0.34 1.69
C ILE A 40 9.27 -1.55 1.14
N SER A 41 9.56 -2.75 1.66
CA SER A 41 8.87 -4.00 1.29
C SER A 41 7.36 -3.87 1.49
N ARG A 42 6.94 -3.34 2.66
CA ARG A 42 5.52 -3.16 2.96
C ARG A 42 4.84 -2.21 1.97
N LYS A 43 5.51 -1.13 1.58
CA LYS A 43 4.99 -0.20 0.56
C LYS A 43 4.75 -0.94 -0.76
N ASP A 44 5.70 -1.74 -1.21
CA ASP A 44 5.59 -2.47 -2.48
C ASP A 44 4.51 -3.56 -2.43
N GLU A 45 4.39 -4.27 -1.30
CA GLU A 45 3.31 -5.25 -1.06
C GLU A 45 1.94 -4.58 -1.15
N ILE A 46 1.76 -3.43 -0.50
CA ILE A 46 0.51 -2.67 -0.53
C ILE A 46 0.17 -2.27 -1.98
N MET A 47 1.14 -1.74 -2.72
CA MET A 47 0.92 -1.33 -4.11
C MET A 47 0.52 -2.53 -4.98
N LYS A 48 1.18 -3.68 -4.82
CA LYS A 48 0.82 -4.93 -5.51
C LYS A 48 -0.58 -5.42 -5.12
N ALA A 49 -0.94 -5.35 -3.84
CA ALA A 49 -2.25 -5.78 -3.36
C ALA A 49 -3.38 -4.93 -3.93
N ILE A 50 -3.21 -3.60 -3.98
CA ILE A 50 -4.18 -2.69 -4.60
C ILE A 50 -4.24 -2.93 -6.11
N GLY A 51 -3.09 -3.11 -6.78
CA GLY A 51 -3.01 -3.43 -8.21
C GLY A 51 -3.81 -4.69 -8.57
N LYS A 52 -3.55 -5.81 -7.86
CA LYS A 52 -4.30 -7.07 -8.01
C LYS A 52 -5.82 -6.88 -7.89
N LYS A 53 -6.26 -6.02 -6.98
CA LYS A 53 -7.69 -5.72 -6.78
C LYS A 53 -8.25 -4.86 -7.92
N MET A 54 -7.51 -3.86 -8.39
CA MET A 54 -7.90 -2.99 -9.50
C MET A 54 -8.00 -3.76 -10.82
N ASP A 55 -7.10 -4.71 -11.07
CA ASP A 55 -7.07 -5.53 -12.29
C ASP A 55 -8.31 -6.42 -12.47
N ARG A 56 -9.12 -6.60 -11.42
CA ARG A 56 -10.41 -7.33 -11.49
C ARG A 56 -11.52 -6.52 -12.14
N TYR A 57 -11.32 -5.22 -12.35
CA TYR A 57 -12.34 -4.30 -12.89
C TYR A 57 -11.85 -3.70 -14.20
N LYS A 58 -12.77 -3.49 -15.15
CA LYS A 58 -12.45 -2.78 -16.40
C LYS A 58 -12.20 -1.30 -16.11
N ASN A 59 -13.04 -0.71 -15.24
CA ASN A 59 -12.83 0.65 -14.75
C ASN A 59 -12.88 0.70 -13.21
N PRO A 60 -11.72 0.65 -12.53
CA PRO A 60 -11.68 0.65 -11.07
C PRO A 60 -12.18 1.96 -10.44
N TRP A 61 -12.23 3.08 -11.18
CA TRP A 61 -12.72 4.36 -10.65
C TRP A 61 -14.24 4.42 -10.49
N THR A 62 -14.98 3.57 -11.19
CA THR A 62 -16.45 3.55 -11.16
C THR A 62 -17.03 2.21 -10.70
N GLU A 63 -16.32 1.11 -10.91
CA GLU A 63 -16.85 -0.25 -10.71
C GLU A 63 -16.30 -0.94 -9.45
N LEU A 64 -15.16 -0.49 -8.92
CA LEU A 64 -14.50 -1.15 -7.80
C LEU A 64 -15.42 -1.18 -6.58
N LYS A 65 -15.69 -2.38 -6.07
CA LYS A 65 -16.48 -2.61 -4.85
C LYS A 65 -15.59 -3.06 -3.71
N ILE A 66 -15.83 -2.51 -2.53
CA ILE A 66 -15.05 -2.80 -1.32
C ILE A 66 -15.87 -3.69 -0.39
N GLN A 67 -15.28 -4.81 0.03
CA GLN A 67 -15.92 -5.72 0.98
C GLN A 67 -15.66 -5.25 2.42
N TYR A 68 -16.53 -4.37 2.91
CA TYR A 68 -16.34 -3.71 4.21
C TYR A 68 -16.49 -4.61 5.43
N GLY A 69 -17.41 -5.58 5.39
CA GLY A 69 -17.89 -6.24 6.60
C GLY A 69 -18.37 -5.21 7.62
N GLN A 70 -17.86 -5.29 8.86
CA GLN A 70 -18.18 -4.33 9.93
C GLN A 70 -17.41 -3.00 9.85
N ASN A 71 -16.42 -2.86 8.94
CA ASN A 71 -15.47 -1.74 8.91
C ASN A 71 -15.84 -0.59 7.97
N LYS A 72 -17.09 -0.51 7.49
CA LYS A 72 -17.50 0.55 6.54
C LYS A 72 -17.35 1.95 7.16
N GLY A 73 -17.66 2.10 8.45
CA GLY A 73 -17.75 3.42 9.07
C GLY A 73 -18.94 4.23 8.52
N LYS A 74 -19.40 5.24 9.27
CA LYS A 74 -20.59 6.02 8.89
C LYS A 74 -20.31 7.19 7.94
N LEU A 75 -19.08 7.69 7.93
CA LEU A 75 -18.75 8.99 7.34
C LEU A 75 -18.14 8.91 5.94
N TYR A 76 -17.41 7.83 5.64
CA TYR A 76 -16.80 7.64 4.34
C TYR A 76 -17.78 6.94 3.40
N THR A 77 -18.07 7.58 2.26
CA THR A 77 -18.86 6.99 1.20
C THR A 77 -18.03 5.97 0.42
N GLU A 78 -18.70 5.04 -0.26
CA GLU A 78 -18.01 4.04 -1.10
C GLU A 78 -17.24 4.69 -2.26
N GLU A 79 -17.78 5.79 -2.80
CA GLU A 79 -17.11 6.60 -3.82
C GLU A 79 -15.83 7.26 -3.28
N CYS A 80 -15.88 7.79 -2.05
CA CYS A 80 -14.68 8.33 -1.40
C CYS A 80 -13.63 7.23 -1.20
N ASP A 81 -14.00 6.08 -0.65
CA ASP A 81 -13.05 4.99 -0.39
C ASP A 81 -12.42 4.43 -1.66
N ARG A 82 -13.23 4.28 -2.72
CA ARG A 82 -12.75 3.90 -4.04
C ARG A 82 -11.74 4.89 -4.57
N PHE A 83 -12.01 6.19 -4.43
CA PHE A 83 -11.09 7.23 -4.84
C PHE A 83 -9.79 7.18 -4.02
N ILE A 84 -9.86 6.95 -2.70
CA ILE A 84 -8.66 6.77 -1.85
C ILE A 84 -7.79 5.62 -2.39
N LEU A 85 -8.36 4.45 -2.68
CA LEU A 85 -7.61 3.29 -3.18
C LEU A 85 -7.00 3.56 -4.55
N CYS A 86 -7.80 4.02 -5.51
CA CYS A 86 -7.34 4.25 -6.88
C CYS A 86 -6.29 5.36 -6.94
N MET A 87 -6.48 6.44 -6.18
CA MET A 87 -5.56 7.56 -6.14
C MET A 87 -4.28 7.21 -5.38
N THR A 88 -4.35 6.41 -4.33
CA THR A 88 -3.16 5.87 -3.64
C THR A 88 -2.32 5.00 -4.58
N HIS A 89 -2.95 4.14 -5.39
CA HIS A 89 -2.23 3.35 -6.39
C HIS A 89 -1.60 4.23 -7.48
N LYS A 90 -2.30 5.29 -7.93
CA LYS A 90 -1.78 6.21 -8.94
C LYS A 90 -0.62 7.08 -8.43
N LEU A 91 -0.73 7.58 -7.20
CA LEU A 91 0.26 8.52 -6.62
C LEU A 91 1.40 7.79 -5.91
N GLY A 92 1.22 6.54 -5.53
CA GLY A 92 2.10 5.78 -4.65
C GLY A 92 1.72 5.94 -3.17
N TYR A 93 1.73 4.82 -2.45
CA TYR A 93 1.46 4.79 -1.01
C TYR A 93 2.44 5.66 -0.22
N GLY A 94 1.90 6.44 0.73
CA GLY A 94 2.63 7.42 1.53
C GLY A 94 2.54 8.87 1.04
N ASN A 95 2.08 9.11 -0.20
CA ASN A 95 1.97 10.46 -0.77
C ASN A 95 0.66 11.18 -0.39
N TRP A 96 0.41 11.30 0.93
CA TRP A 96 -0.86 11.77 1.47
C TRP A 96 -1.20 13.23 1.16
N ASP A 97 -0.19 14.11 1.06
CA ASP A 97 -0.40 15.50 0.66
C ASP A 97 -0.93 15.61 -0.77
N LYS A 98 -0.39 14.78 -1.68
CA LYS A 98 -0.89 14.69 -3.06
C LYS A 98 -2.30 14.11 -3.11
N LEU A 99 -2.60 13.10 -2.28
CA LEU A 99 -3.95 12.56 -2.15
C LEU A 99 -4.94 13.63 -1.66
N LYS A 100 -4.57 14.40 -0.65
CA LYS A 100 -5.39 15.50 -0.12
C LYS A 100 -5.61 16.60 -1.16
N ALA A 101 -4.59 16.94 -1.94
CA ALA A 101 -4.71 17.88 -3.07
C ALA A 101 -5.65 17.33 -4.16
N ALA A 102 -5.60 16.03 -4.46
CA ALA A 102 -6.49 15.38 -5.42
C ALA A 102 -7.97 15.47 -4.99
N PHE A 103 -8.27 15.30 -3.70
CA PHE A 103 -9.62 15.50 -3.17
C PHE A 103 -10.14 16.94 -3.33
N ARG A 104 -9.26 17.93 -3.15
CA ARG A 104 -9.65 19.35 -3.27
C ARG A 104 -9.92 19.77 -4.71
N THR A 105 -9.20 19.19 -5.66
CA THR A 105 -9.26 19.53 -7.09
C THR A 105 -10.30 18.71 -7.85
N SER A 106 -10.68 17.54 -7.35
CA SER A 106 -11.68 16.69 -7.99
C SER A 106 -13.08 17.30 -7.94
N LEU A 107 -13.73 17.38 -9.11
CA LEU A 107 -15.12 17.82 -9.24
C LEU A 107 -16.10 16.86 -8.55
N LEU A 108 -15.73 15.59 -8.39
CA LEU A 108 -16.54 14.57 -7.74
C LEU A 108 -16.86 14.94 -6.28
N PHE A 109 -15.88 15.53 -5.60
CA PHE A 109 -16.00 15.92 -4.19
C PHE A 109 -16.27 17.42 -4.03
N ARG A 110 -16.85 18.07 -5.04
CA ARG A 110 -17.09 19.53 -5.02
C ARG A 110 -17.84 19.96 -3.75
N PHE A 111 -18.89 19.22 -3.38
CA PHE A 111 -19.74 19.51 -2.22
C PHE A 111 -19.45 18.62 -1.00
N ASP A 112 -18.50 17.69 -1.10
CA ASP A 112 -18.13 16.83 0.02
C ASP A 112 -17.14 17.54 0.94
N TRP A 113 -17.67 18.31 1.88
CA TRP A 113 -16.87 19.03 2.87
C TRP A 113 -16.20 18.09 3.88
N PHE A 114 -16.81 16.93 4.15
CA PHE A 114 -16.27 15.96 5.11
C PHE A 114 -14.88 15.49 4.66
N VAL A 115 -14.78 15.01 3.42
CA VAL A 115 -13.52 14.50 2.88
C VAL A 115 -12.49 15.62 2.69
N LYS A 116 -12.93 16.81 2.25
CA LYS A 116 -12.06 17.99 2.10
C LYS A 116 -11.47 18.50 3.42
N SER A 117 -12.19 18.32 4.53
CA SER A 117 -11.74 18.71 5.87
C SER A 117 -10.72 17.74 6.48
N ARG A 118 -10.52 16.55 5.90
CA ARG A 118 -9.62 15.54 6.48
C ARG A 118 -8.15 15.98 6.44
N THR A 119 -7.44 15.61 7.50
CA THR A 119 -5.99 15.70 7.59
C THR A 119 -5.33 14.57 6.79
N THR A 120 -4.07 14.73 6.42
CA THR A 120 -3.29 13.68 5.75
C THR A 120 -3.21 12.42 6.60
N THR A 121 -3.08 12.57 7.92
CA THR A 121 -3.08 11.47 8.89
C THR A 121 -4.41 10.70 8.90
N GLU A 122 -5.55 11.37 8.82
CA GLU A 122 -6.85 10.71 8.78
C GLU A 122 -7.08 9.96 7.46
N LEU A 123 -6.67 10.55 6.34
CA LEU A 123 -6.69 9.89 5.04
C LEU A 123 -5.78 8.66 5.02
N ALA A 124 -4.58 8.75 5.62
CA ALA A 124 -3.66 7.62 5.76
C ALA A 124 -4.29 6.48 6.57
N ARG A 125 -4.86 6.77 7.76
CA ARG A 125 -5.53 5.76 8.59
C ARG A 125 -6.71 5.10 7.87
N ARG A 126 -7.47 5.88 7.09
CA ARG A 126 -8.57 5.34 6.29
C ARG A 126 -8.01 4.42 5.20
N CYS A 127 -6.99 4.86 4.47
CA CYS A 127 -6.31 4.06 3.46
C CYS A 127 -5.80 2.73 4.04
N ASP A 128 -5.14 2.74 5.20
CA ASP A 128 -4.65 1.52 5.86
C ASP A 128 -5.77 0.53 6.20
N THR A 129 -6.92 1.06 6.60
CA THR A 129 -8.11 0.25 6.84
C THR A 129 -8.62 -0.38 5.56
N LEU A 130 -8.68 0.38 4.46
CA LEU A 130 -9.09 -0.14 3.15
C LEU A 130 -8.10 -1.18 2.61
N ILE A 131 -6.80 -0.96 2.79
CA ILE A 131 -5.75 -1.89 2.40
C ILE A 131 -5.93 -3.23 3.12
N ARG A 132 -6.17 -3.24 4.44
CA ARG A 132 -6.43 -4.47 5.19
C ARG A 132 -7.64 -5.24 4.65
N LEU A 133 -8.69 -4.54 4.24
CA LEU A 133 -9.86 -5.16 3.63
C LEU A 133 -9.51 -5.79 2.28
N VAL A 134 -8.72 -5.09 1.46
CA VAL A 134 -8.24 -5.58 0.15
C VAL A 134 -7.31 -6.78 0.31
N GLU A 135 -6.39 -6.75 1.26
CA GLU A 135 -5.46 -7.86 1.53
C GLU A 135 -6.22 -9.12 1.95
N ARG A 136 -7.20 -8.98 2.86
CA ARG A 136 -8.07 -10.09 3.26
C ARG A 136 -8.87 -10.64 2.08
N GLU A 137 -9.49 -9.76 1.29
CA GLU A 137 -10.24 -10.17 0.10
C GLU A 137 -9.35 -10.88 -0.93
N ASN A 138 -8.11 -10.42 -1.09
CA ASN A 138 -7.14 -11.07 -1.98
C ASN A 138 -6.77 -12.47 -1.48
N HIS A 139 -6.57 -12.63 -0.17
CA HIS A 139 -6.28 -13.93 0.42
C HIS A 139 -7.43 -14.93 0.22
N GLU A 140 -8.65 -14.52 0.53
CA GLU A 140 -9.86 -15.34 0.34
C GLU A 140 -10.03 -15.76 -1.14
N PHE A 141 -9.77 -14.84 -2.07
CA PHE A 141 -9.82 -15.13 -3.50
C PHE A 141 -8.75 -16.14 -3.94
N GLU A 142 -7.51 -15.98 -3.46
CA GLU A 142 -6.41 -16.91 -3.77
C GLU A 142 -6.68 -18.31 -3.20
N GLU A 143 -7.26 -18.43 -2.01
CA GLU A 143 -7.66 -19.71 -1.42
C GLU A 143 -8.76 -20.40 -2.25
N TRP A 144 -9.79 -19.65 -2.63
CA TRP A 144 -10.86 -20.15 -3.49
C TRP A 144 -10.32 -20.65 -4.83
N GLU A 145 -9.43 -19.89 -5.49
CA GLU A 145 -8.81 -20.33 -6.74
C GLU A 145 -7.98 -21.61 -6.58
N ARG A 146 -7.24 -21.75 -5.47
CA ARG A 146 -6.46 -22.97 -5.19
C ARG A 146 -7.37 -24.18 -5.01
N GLN A 147 -8.49 -24.01 -4.31
CA GLN A 147 -9.45 -25.09 -4.08
C GLN A 147 -10.14 -25.51 -5.38
N ALA A 148 -10.62 -24.54 -6.18
CA ALA A 148 -11.21 -24.80 -7.49
C ALA A 148 -10.24 -25.51 -8.45
N ARG A 149 -8.93 -25.19 -8.38
CA ARG A 149 -7.89 -25.89 -9.16
C ARG A 149 -7.67 -27.33 -8.70
N LYS A 150 -7.79 -27.62 -7.40
CA LYS A 150 -7.70 -29.00 -6.87
C LYS A 150 -8.89 -29.83 -7.32
N GLU A 151 -10.11 -29.29 -7.18
CA GLU A 151 -11.35 -29.97 -7.58
C GLU A 151 -11.36 -30.29 -9.08
N LYS A 152 -10.96 -29.34 -9.94
CA LYS A 152 -10.81 -29.58 -11.39
C LYS A 152 -9.76 -30.63 -11.75
N LYS A 153 -8.78 -30.88 -10.88
CA LYS A 153 -7.79 -31.96 -11.08
C LYS A 153 -8.37 -33.31 -10.66
N LEU A 154 -9.15 -33.33 -9.58
CA LEU A 154 -9.84 -34.53 -9.08
C LEU A 154 -10.95 -35.00 -10.03
N GLU A 155 -11.68 -34.10 -10.69
CA GLU A 155 -12.70 -34.44 -11.70
C GLU A 155 -12.11 -34.97 -13.03
N LYS A 156 -10.80 -34.79 -13.26
CA LYS A 156 -10.12 -35.23 -14.48
C LYS A 156 -9.38 -36.56 -14.32
N VAL A 157 -9.41 -37.15 -13.12
CA VAL A 157 -8.85 -38.47 -12.79
C VAL A 157 -10.01 -39.46 -12.67
#